data_AF-A0A1C7E6P6-F1
#
_entry.id   AF-A0A1C7E6P6-F1
#
_cell.length_a   1.000
_cell.length_b   1.000
_cell.length_c   1.000
_cell.angle_alpha   90.00
_cell.angle_beta   90.00
_cell.angle_gamma   90.00
#
_symmetry.space_group_name_H-M   'P 1'
#
loop_
_entity.id
_entity.type
_entity.pdbx_description
1 polymer ?
#
loop_
_entity_poly.entity_id
_entity_poly.type
_entity_poly.pdbx_seq_one_letter_code
_entity_poly.pdbx_strand_id
1 'polypeptide(L)'
;MNKFGLLSLLTFGISVTAFFLMRGPDGDVYLGIIVFSVLSVIGLLFAALSKQLLWTILGIGVNLIPLIFAFLLLLAMGISEP
;
A
#
# COMPACT_ATOMS: atom_id res chain seq x y z
N MET A 1 -22.78 6.40 -4.38
CA MET A 1 -21.50 5.69 -4.52
C MET A 1 -20.40 6.52 -3.87
N ASN A 2 -19.61 5.95 -2.97
CA ASN A 2 -18.57 6.69 -2.26
C ASN A 2 -17.29 6.74 -3.11
N LYS A 3 -17.08 7.88 -3.79
CA LYS A 3 -15.94 8.06 -4.72
C LYS A 3 -14.60 7.83 -4.02
N PHE A 4 -14.43 8.37 -2.82
CA PHE A 4 -13.20 8.23 -2.04
C PHE A 4 -12.98 6.80 -1.54
N GLY A 5 -14.03 6.12 -1.09
CA GLY A 5 -13.95 4.69 -0.73
C GLY A 5 -13.55 3.81 -1.92
N LEU A 6 -14.10 4.06 -3.11
CA LEU A 6 -13.74 3.34 -4.32
C LEU A 6 -12.29 3.62 -4.76
N LEU A 7 -11.84 4.87 -4.70
CA LEU A 7 -10.46 5.25 -5.00
C LEU A 7 -9.48 4.58 -4.03
N SER A 8 -9.84 4.49 -2.75
CA SER A 8 -9.04 3.78 -1.73
C SER A 8 -8.87 2.29 -2.06
N LEU A 9 -9.94 1.61 -2.50
CA LEU A 9 -9.87 0.22 -2.98
C LEU A 9 -9.07 0.07 -4.27
N LEU A 10 -9.25 0.99 -5.23
CA LEU A 10 -8.47 0.99 -6.47
C LEU A 10 -6.98 1.13 -6.19
N THR A 11 -6.61 1.99 -5.23
CA THR A 11 -5.21 2.19 -4.83
C THR A 11 -4.62 0.89 -4.27
N PHE A 12 -5.37 0.17 -3.44
CA PHE A 12 -4.97 -1.17 -2.99
C PHE A 12 -4.82 -2.18 -4.14
N GLY A 13 -5.74 -2.19 -5.11
CA GLY A 13 -5.63 -3.04 -6.30
C GLY A 13 -4.40 -2.72 -7.15
N ILE A 14 -4.01 -1.45 -7.26
CA ILE A 14 -2.76 -1.02 -7.90
C ILE A 14 -1.56 -1.53 -7.10
N SER A 15 -1.57 -1.44 -5.76
CA SER A 15 -0.49 -1.98 -4.91
C SER A 15 -0.30 -3.49 -5.12
N VAL A 16 -1.39 -4.26 -5.18
CA VAL A 16 -1.33 -5.70 -5.46
C VAL A 16 -0.75 -5.97 -6.85
N THR A 17 -1.16 -5.20 -7.86
CA THR A 17 -0.64 -5.33 -9.22
C THR A 17 0.86 -5.00 -9.28
N ALA A 18 1.27 -3.90 -8.63
CA ALA A 18 2.66 -3.48 -8.53
C ALA A 18 3.54 -4.57 -7.89
N PHE A 19 3.05 -5.26 -6.86
CA PHE A 19 3.76 -6.39 -6.26
C PHE A 19 4.10 -7.48 -7.28
N PHE A 20 3.15 -7.87 -8.13
CA PHE A 20 3.40 -8.91 -9.14
C PHE A 20 4.36 -8.46 -10.25
N LEU A 21 4.42 -7.16 -10.54
CA LEU A 21 5.32 -6.58 -11.52
C LEU A 21 6.75 -6.41 -11.01
N MET A 22 6.90 -6.12 -9.71
CA MET A 22 8.18 -5.74 -9.11
C MET A 22 8.87 -6.89 -8.36
N ARG A 23 8.14 -7.97 -8.07
CA ARG A 23 8.74 -9.18 -7.49
C ARG A 23 9.68 -9.84 -8.50
N GLY A 24 10.80 -10.36 -8.01
CA GLY A 24 11.71 -11.17 -8.82
C GLY A 24 13.13 -11.13 -8.28
N PRO A 25 14.03 -11.99 -8.79
CA PRO A 25 15.43 -12.02 -8.39
C PRO A 25 16.15 -10.68 -8.65
N ASP A 26 15.78 -10.00 -9.73
CA ASP A 26 16.37 -8.72 -10.15
C ASP A 26 15.54 -7.50 -9.69
N GLY A 27 14.56 -7.71 -8.81
CA GLY A 27 13.67 -6.66 -8.34
C GLY A 27 14.36 -5.68 -7.38
N ASP A 28 14.22 -4.38 -7.64
CA ASP A 28 14.69 -3.34 -6.70
C ASP A 28 13.74 -3.24 -5.51
N VAL A 29 14.22 -3.74 -4.36
CA VAL A 29 13.45 -3.77 -3.11
C VAL A 29 13.19 -2.35 -2.57
N TYR A 30 14.13 -1.41 -2.69
CA TYR A 30 13.92 -0.04 -2.22
C TYR A 30 12.86 0.67 -3.07
N LEU A 31 12.88 0.46 -4.38
CA LEU A 31 11.84 0.98 -5.28
C LEU A 31 10.47 0.39 -4.91
N GLY A 32 10.41 -0.91 -4.61
CA GLY A 32 9.21 -1.57 -4.07
C GLY A 32 8.69 -0.92 -2.78
N ILE A 33 9.57 -0.70 -1.80
CA ILE A 33 9.23 -0.04 -0.52
C ILE A 33 8.64 1.35 -0.76
N ILE A 34 9.27 2.16 -1.63
CA ILE A 34 8.80 3.52 -1.94
C ILE A 34 7.41 3.46 -2.58
N VAL A 35 7.21 2.61 -3.59
CA VAL A 35 5.93 2.48 -4.30
C VAL A 35 4.81 2.04 -3.35
N PHE A 36 5.03 0.99 -2.55
CA PHE A 36 4.02 0.51 -1.61
C PHE A 36 3.69 1.54 -0.53
N SER A 37 4.70 2.26 -0.01
CA SER A 37 4.49 3.30 1.00
C SER A 37 3.66 4.46 0.44
N VAL A 38 4.01 4.97 -0.74
CA VAL A 38 3.30 6.09 -1.38
C VAL A 38 1.87 5.71 -1.71
N LEU A 39 1.64 4.55 -2.35
CA LEU A 39 0.29 4.09 -2.68
C LEU A 39 -0.55 3.87 -1.42
N SER A 40 0.03 3.27 -0.37
CA SER A 40 -0.70 3.04 0.88
C SER A 40 -1.11 4.35 1.56
N VAL A 41 -0.22 5.35 1.62
CA VAL A 41 -0.53 6.67 2.17
C VAL A 41 -1.64 7.35 1.37
N ILE A 42 -1.57 7.31 0.03
CA ILE A 42 -2.63 7.84 -0.83
C ILE A 42 -3.96 7.12 -0.57
N GLY A 43 -3.94 5.79 -0.48
CA GLY A 43 -5.14 4.99 -0.21
C GLY A 43 -5.75 5.25 1.16
N LEU A 44 -4.91 5.48 2.18
CA LEU A 44 -5.33 5.90 3.53
C LEU A 44 -5.96 7.30 3.53
N LEU A 45 -5.39 8.25 2.78
CA LEU A 45 -5.98 9.58 2.63
C LEU A 45 -7.36 9.51 1.97
N PHE A 46 -7.52 8.70 0.92
CA PHE A 46 -8.84 8.46 0.31
C PHE A 46 -9.81 7.78 1.29
N ALA A 47 -9.36 6.83 2.10
CA ALA A 47 -10.19 6.21 3.13
C ALA A 47 -10.63 7.22 4.20
N ALA A 48 -9.76 8.13 4.63
CA ALA A 48 -10.07 9.16 5.61
C ALA A 48 -11.06 10.22 5.07
N LEU A 49 -11.00 10.53 3.78
CA LEU A 49 -11.93 11.47 3.12
C LEU A 49 -13.32 10.86 2.83
N SER A 50 -13.48 9.56 3.03
CA SER A 50 -14.79 8.89 2.93
C SER A 50 -15.75 9.38 4.00
N LYS A 51 -16.97 9.75 3.60
CA LYS A 51 -18.07 10.13 4.52
C LYS A 51 -18.82 8.93 5.11
N GLN A 52 -18.51 7.70 4.67
CA GLN A 52 -19.22 6.49 5.06
C GLN A 52 -18.29 5.58 5.88
N LEU A 53 -18.68 5.30 7.11
CA LEU A 53 -17.87 4.57 8.10
C LEU A 53 -17.38 3.21 7.58
N LEU A 54 -18.23 2.44 6.89
CA LEU A 54 -17.85 1.16 6.30
C LEU A 54 -16.69 1.29 5.32
N TRP A 55 -16.74 2.28 4.43
CA TRP A 55 -15.69 2.51 3.43
C TRP A 55 -14.40 3.06 4.06
N THR A 56 -14.52 3.83 5.13
CA THR A 56 -13.36 4.32 5.89
C THR A 56 -12.63 3.16 6.56
N ILE A 57 -13.35 2.28 7.27
CA ILE A 57 -12.76 1.11 7.94
C ILE A 57 -12.15 0.16 6.91
N LEU A 58 -12.88 -0.18 5.85
CA LEU A 58 -12.37 -1.06 4.78
C LEU A 58 -11.13 -0.46 4.12
N GLY A 59 -11.20 0.82 3.72
CA GLY A 59 -10.09 1.51 3.05
C GLY A 59 -8.83 1.60 3.91
N ILE A 60 -8.99 1.87 5.21
CA ILE A 60 -7.87 1.87 6.17
C ILE A 60 -7.30 0.46 6.31
N GLY A 61 -8.15 -0.54 6.54
CA GLY A 61 -7.73 -1.92 6.72
C GLY A 61 -6.92 -2.46 5.54
N VAL A 62 -7.42 -2.27 4.31
CA VAL A 62 -6.73 -2.80 3.12
C VAL A 62 -5.45 -2.05 2.78
N ASN A 63 -5.38 -0.74 2.99
CA ASN A 63 -4.16 0.05 2.68
C ASN A 63 -3.10 -0.04 3.78
N LEU A 64 -3.43 -0.48 4.99
CA LEU A 64 -2.42 -0.82 6.00
C LEU A 64 -1.62 -2.06 5.63
N ILE A 65 -2.18 -3.01 4.89
CA ILE A 65 -1.49 -4.25 4.49
C ILE A 65 -0.21 -3.95 3.68
N PRO A 66 -0.26 -3.23 2.54
CA PRO A 66 0.94 -2.89 1.78
C PRO A 66 1.89 -1.95 2.55
N LEU A 67 1.38 -1.12 3.46
CA LEU A 67 2.22 -0.27 4.30
C LEU A 67 3.04 -1.09 5.30
N ILE A 68 2.38 -2.01 6.03
CA ILE A 68 3.04 -2.93 6.96
C ILE A 68 4.06 -3.78 6.19
N PHE A 69 3.69 -4.28 5.00
CA PHE A 69 4.60 -5.02 4.14
C PHE A 69 5.84 -4.19 3.75
N ALA A 70 5.68 -2.92 3.38
CA ALA A 70 6.78 -2.02 3.08
C ALA A 70 7.71 -1.80 4.29
N PHE A 71 7.15 -1.66 5.50
CA PHE A 71 7.94 -1.56 6.73
C PHE A 71 8.71 -2.84 7.05
N LEU A 72 8.11 -4.01 6.84
CA LEU A 72 8.79 -5.30 7.03
C LEU A 72 9.93 -5.48 6.02
N LEU A 73 9.74 -5.07 4.76
CA LEU A 73 10.80 -5.07 3.75
C LEU A 73 11.94 -4.13 4.14
N LEU A 74 11.62 -2.91 4.60
CA LEU A 74 12.64 -1.96 5.03
C LEU A 74 13.44 -2.50 6.22
N LEU A 75 12.76 -3.10 7.19
CA LEU A 75 13.42 -3.77 8.32
C LEU A 75 14.33 -4.90 7.84
N ALA A 76 13.87 -5.74 6.91
CA ALA A 76 14.66 -6.82 6.36
C ALA A 76 15.92 -6.30 5.65
N MET A 77 15.81 -5.22 4.86
CA MET A 77 16.95 -4.58 4.19
C MET A 77 17.98 -4.08 5.22
N GLY A 78 17.55 -3.37 6.26
CA GLY A 78 18.44 -2.84 7.29
C GLY A 78 19.14 -3.92 8.14
N ILE A 79 18.56 -5.12 8.27
CA ILE A 79 19.21 -6.27 8.93
C ILE A 79 20.18 -6.99 7.97
N SER A 80 19.94 -6.91 6.66
CA SER A 80 20.77 -7.56 5.63
C SER A 80 22.01 -6.75 5.22
N GLU A 81 22.07 -5.47 5.56
CA GLU A 81 23.24 -4.61 5.36
C GLU A 81 24.39 -5.07 6.31
N PRO A 82 25.61 -5.34 5.78
CA PRO A 82 26.73 -5.88 6.56
C PRO A 82 27.43 -4.88 7.48
#